data_AF-A0A4R5P217-F1
#
_entry.id   AF-A0A4R5P217-F1
#
_cell.length_a   1.000
_cell.length_b   1.000
_cell.length_c   1.000
_cell.angle_alpha   90.00
_cell.angle_beta   90.00
_cell.angle_gamma   90.00
#
_symmetry.space_group_name_H-M   'P 1'
#
loop_
_entity.id
_entity.type
_entity.pdbx_description
1 polymer ?
#
loop_
_entity_poly.entity_id
_entity_poly.type
_entity_poly.pdbx_seq_one_letter_code
_entity_poly.pdbx_strand_id
1 'polypeptide(L)'
;MEKRVDSVNTTPIVIAFVLLLVAFFALLNHQAYRFFYPFSTTSSGLSYKAKRIGNGRKAKEGEWVQLSIIIKESANKQKKEEKDKPSRKSSIFINSLDEPQPFILPFSDDLQNKAIKEMIGMVEEKQRVIFKFSPAYFFQPQKPEDLERILTHFELKENDELTADIEIDKIMSKEERIEIMEKKRAEQRAEQTEKDKQKIADYLKSNTIQALSTAYGLFYSIDQPSQGLLLPNIKWLKCII
;
A
#
# COMPACT_ATOMS: atom_id res chain seq x y z
N MET A 1 25.48 -69.73 24.80
CA MET A 1 25.28 -68.27 24.90
C MET A 1 24.14 -67.90 23.97
N GLU A 2 22.92 -67.89 24.49
CA GLU A 2 21.73 -67.53 23.73
C GLU A 2 21.47 -66.04 23.96
N LYS A 3 21.70 -65.22 22.93
CA LYS A 3 21.45 -63.77 23.00
C LYS A 3 19.93 -63.55 22.90
N ARG A 4 19.29 -63.17 24.02
CA ARG A 4 17.95 -62.58 23.97
C ARG A 4 18.02 -61.33 23.10
N VAL A 5 17.26 -61.34 22.01
CA VAL A 5 16.98 -60.14 21.23
C VAL A 5 15.76 -59.51 21.87
N ASP A 6 15.97 -58.45 22.63
CA ASP A 6 14.89 -57.67 23.19
C ASP A 6 14.07 -57.07 22.04
N SER A 7 12.79 -57.42 21.97
CA SER A 7 11.90 -56.88 20.95
C SER A 7 11.70 -55.39 21.22
N VAL A 8 12.23 -54.56 20.34
CA VAL A 8 12.03 -53.12 20.40
C VAL A 8 10.54 -52.85 20.18
N ASN A 9 9.87 -52.25 21.16
CA ASN A 9 8.48 -51.84 21.03
C ASN A 9 8.37 -50.69 20.01
N THR A 10 8.04 -51.03 18.76
CA THR A 10 7.95 -50.08 17.63
C THR A 10 6.61 -49.33 17.57
N THR A 11 5.62 -49.73 18.37
CA THR A 11 4.28 -49.13 18.42
C THR A 11 4.25 -47.59 18.52
N PRO A 12 4.99 -46.93 19.44
CA PRO A 12 4.96 -45.47 19.54
C PRO A 12 5.53 -44.77 18.30
N ILE A 13 6.50 -45.38 17.62
CA ILE A 13 7.11 -44.83 16.39
C ILE A 13 6.08 -44.82 15.27
N VAL A 14 5.33 -45.92 15.11
CA VAL A 14 4.28 -46.02 14.10
C VAL A 14 3.16 -45.00 14.35
N ILE A 15 2.71 -44.84 15.61
CA ILE A 15 1.68 -43.86 15.95
C ILE A 15 2.15 -42.43 15.64
N ALA A 16 3.37 -42.07 16.03
CA ALA A 16 3.93 -40.74 15.75
C ALA A 16 4.02 -40.46 14.24
N PHE A 17 4.42 -41.46 13.45
CA PHE A 17 4.50 -41.34 11.99
C PHE A 17 3.13 -41.14 11.34
N VAL A 18 2.10 -41.87 11.79
CA VAL A 18 0.72 -41.71 11.30
C VAL A 18 0.18 -40.31 11.64
N LEU A 19 0.40 -39.81 12.85
CA LEU A 19 -0.04 -38.47 13.25
C LEU A 19 0.65 -37.37 12.42
N LEU A 20 1.96 -37.51 12.15
CA LEU A 20 2.70 -36.60 11.28
C LEU A 20 2.17 -36.60 9.85
N LEU A 21 1.83 -37.77 9.30
CA LEU A 21 1.23 -37.87 7.97
C LEU A 21 -0.14 -37.19 7.92
N VAL A 22 -1.01 -37.42 8.92
CA VAL A 22 -2.33 -36.78 8.98
C VAL A 22 -2.19 -35.26 9.05
N ALA A 23 -1.29 -34.75 9.90
CA ALA A 23 -1.01 -33.31 9.99
C ALA A 23 -0.48 -32.75 8.66
N PHE A 24 0.43 -33.47 7.98
CA PHE A 24 0.96 -33.08 6.68
C PHE A 24 -0.12 -33.02 5.59
N PHE A 25 -0.99 -34.04 5.49
CA PHE A 25 -2.10 -34.03 4.54
C PHE A 25 -3.14 -32.95 4.86
N ALA A 26 -3.41 -32.68 6.14
CA ALA A 26 -4.29 -31.58 6.54
C ALA A 26 -3.71 -30.22 6.10
N LEU A 27 -2.39 -30.03 6.26
CA LEU A 27 -1.69 -28.82 5.79
C LEU A 27 -1.70 -28.69 4.27
N LEU A 28 -1.43 -29.77 3.54
CA LEU A 28 -1.50 -29.79 2.07
C LEU A 28 -2.90 -29.50 1.57
N ASN A 29 -3.92 -30.11 2.17
CA ASN A 29 -5.31 -29.90 1.79
C ASN A 29 -5.73 -28.46 2.08
N HIS A 30 -5.39 -27.93 3.26
CA HIS A 30 -5.64 -26.53 3.60
C HIS A 30 -4.93 -25.55 2.64
N GLN A 31 -3.70 -25.84 2.22
CA GLN A 31 -3.01 -25.03 1.20
C GLN A 31 -3.66 -25.16 -0.18
N ALA A 32 -3.96 -26.38 -0.63
CA ALA A 32 -4.61 -26.64 -1.90
C ALA A 32 -5.97 -25.93 -1.97
N TYR A 33 -6.77 -26.01 -0.91
CA TYR A 33 -8.04 -25.29 -0.80
C TYR A 33 -7.85 -23.79 -1.05
N ARG A 34 -6.88 -23.13 -0.42
CA ARG A 34 -6.62 -21.69 -0.65
C ARG A 34 -6.31 -21.36 -2.11
N PHE A 35 -5.66 -22.25 -2.85
CA PHE A 35 -5.32 -22.00 -4.25
C PHE A 35 -6.43 -22.35 -5.25
N PHE A 36 -7.23 -23.39 -5.00
CA PHE A 36 -8.17 -23.92 -5.98
C PHE A 36 -9.62 -23.45 -5.84
N TYR A 37 -10.01 -22.74 -4.77
CA TYR A 37 -11.38 -22.23 -4.69
C TYR A 37 -11.71 -21.30 -5.88
N PRO A 38 -12.87 -21.47 -6.54
CA PRO A 38 -13.33 -20.55 -7.57
C PRO A 38 -13.54 -19.15 -6.99
N PHE A 39 -13.63 -18.16 -7.88
CA PHE A 39 -14.10 -16.83 -7.48
C PHE A 39 -15.57 -16.95 -7.04
N SER A 40 -15.91 -16.26 -5.96
CA SER A 40 -17.30 -16.05 -5.53
C SER A 40 -17.84 -14.79 -6.21
N THR A 41 -19.13 -14.74 -6.50
CA THR A 41 -19.77 -13.58 -7.13
C THR A 41 -20.76 -12.94 -6.18
N THR A 42 -20.72 -11.61 -6.05
CA THR A 42 -21.71 -10.85 -5.29
C THR A 42 -23.00 -10.65 -6.10
N SER A 43 -24.05 -10.13 -5.47
CA SER A 43 -25.28 -9.72 -6.16
C SER A 43 -25.06 -8.57 -7.15
N SER A 44 -23.99 -7.77 -6.99
CA SER A 44 -23.62 -6.68 -7.91
C SER A 44 -22.85 -7.17 -9.15
N GLY A 45 -22.50 -8.46 -9.21
CA GLY A 45 -21.70 -9.05 -10.29
C GLY A 45 -20.18 -8.97 -10.05
N LEU A 46 -19.75 -8.44 -8.91
CA LEU A 46 -18.34 -8.41 -8.51
C LEU A 46 -17.85 -9.83 -8.18
N SER A 47 -16.83 -10.29 -8.90
CA SER A 47 -16.20 -11.59 -8.64
C SER A 47 -15.00 -11.40 -7.71
N TYR A 48 -14.88 -12.18 -6.63
CA TYR A 48 -13.81 -12.01 -5.65
C TYR A 48 -13.23 -13.33 -5.13
N LYS A 49 -11.99 -13.27 -4.64
CA LYS A 49 -11.29 -14.39 -4.01
C LYS A 49 -10.33 -13.90 -2.92
N ALA A 50 -10.52 -14.38 -1.69
CA ALA A 50 -9.59 -14.11 -0.60
C ALA A 50 -8.23 -14.82 -0.84
N LYS A 51 -7.14 -14.08 -0.69
CA LYS A 51 -5.75 -14.57 -0.74
C LYS A 51 -5.15 -14.72 0.64
N ARG A 52 -5.51 -13.83 1.56
CA ARG A 52 -5.14 -13.88 2.97
C ARG A 52 -6.38 -13.65 3.81
N ILE A 53 -6.52 -14.39 4.90
CA ILE A 53 -7.64 -14.25 5.84
C ILE A 53 -7.38 -13.02 6.73
N GLY A 54 -8.42 -12.26 7.03
CA GLY A 54 -8.35 -11.10 7.93
C GLY A 54 -8.48 -11.50 9.40
N ASN A 55 -8.69 -10.49 10.24
CA ASN A 55 -8.92 -10.66 11.68
C ASN A 55 -10.42 -10.60 12.07
N GLY A 56 -11.35 -10.57 11.10
CA GLY A 56 -12.79 -10.45 11.33
C GLY A 56 -13.32 -9.02 11.50
N ARG A 57 -12.46 -8.00 11.64
CA ARG A 57 -12.92 -6.60 11.77
C ARG A 57 -13.14 -6.00 10.39
N LYS A 58 -14.34 -5.47 10.14
CA LYS A 58 -14.69 -4.72 8.92
C LYS A 58 -14.83 -3.22 9.20
N ALA A 59 -14.65 -2.42 8.17
CA ALA A 59 -14.78 -0.97 8.27
C ALA A 59 -16.24 -0.58 8.51
N LYS A 60 -16.44 0.43 9.36
CA LYS A 60 -17.72 1.06 9.66
C LYS A 60 -17.75 2.48 9.13
N GLU A 61 -18.96 2.96 8.87
CA GLU A 61 -19.19 4.32 8.38
C GLU A 61 -18.49 5.36 9.28
N GLY A 62 -17.69 6.24 8.66
CA GLY A 62 -16.89 7.27 9.33
C GLY A 62 -15.48 6.85 9.75
N GLU A 63 -15.13 5.57 9.68
CA GLU A 63 -13.75 5.10 9.89
C GLU A 63 -12.86 5.39 8.68
N TRP A 64 -11.55 5.31 8.89
CA TRP A 64 -10.55 5.45 7.83
C TRP A 64 -9.87 4.11 7.59
N VAL A 65 -9.60 3.80 6.33
CA VAL A 65 -9.01 2.53 5.90
C VAL A 65 -7.68 2.82 5.23
N GLN A 66 -6.61 2.35 5.84
CA GLN A 66 -5.30 2.25 5.22
C GLN A 66 -5.24 0.92 4.44
N LEU A 67 -5.01 1.01 3.14
CA LEU A 67 -4.99 -0.15 2.26
C LEU A 67 -3.92 -0.06 1.18
N SER A 68 -3.56 -1.21 0.63
CA SER A 68 -2.80 -1.33 -0.60
C SER A 68 -3.73 -1.79 -1.72
N ILE A 69 -3.71 -1.11 -2.87
CA ILE A 69 -4.53 -1.41 -4.04
C ILE A 69 -3.68 -1.43 -5.31
N ILE A 70 -3.83 -2.50 -6.08
CA ILE A 70 -3.29 -2.62 -7.43
C ILE A 70 -4.43 -2.93 -8.39
N ILE A 71 -4.72 -2.04 -9.34
CA ILE A 71 -5.70 -2.26 -10.40
C ILE A 71 -4.97 -2.45 -11.72
N LYS A 72 -5.26 -3.54 -12.42
CA LYS A 72 -4.65 -3.88 -13.72
C LYS A 72 -5.61 -4.61 -14.65
N GLU A 73 -5.34 -4.57 -15.95
CA GLU A 73 -6.07 -5.40 -16.92
C GLU A 73 -5.80 -6.89 -16.65
N SER A 74 -6.85 -7.72 -16.61
CA SER A 74 -6.71 -9.17 -16.53
C SER A 74 -6.11 -9.71 -17.83
N ALA A 75 -5.16 -10.64 -17.72
CA ALA A 75 -4.64 -11.35 -18.88
C ALA A 75 -5.76 -12.23 -19.49
N ASN A 76 -6.43 -11.73 -20.52
CA ASN A 76 -7.43 -12.51 -21.25
C ASN A 76 -6.72 -13.70 -21.93
N LYS A 77 -7.13 -14.93 -21.59
CA LYS A 77 -6.56 -16.16 -22.17
C LYS A 77 -6.66 -16.17 -23.70
N GLN A 78 -7.69 -15.54 -24.28
CA GLN A 78 -7.87 -15.44 -25.72
C GLN A 78 -6.77 -14.60 -26.40
N LYS A 79 -6.23 -13.56 -25.73
CA LYS A 79 -5.13 -12.75 -26.27
C LYS A 79 -3.78 -13.49 -26.25
N LYS A 80 -3.65 -14.65 -25.58
CA LYS A 80 -2.40 -15.45 -25.58
C LYS A 80 -2.20 -16.30 -26.84
N GLU A 81 -3.22 -16.47 -27.66
CA GLU A 81 -3.12 -17.28 -28.88
C GLU A 81 -2.56 -16.49 -30.08
N GLU A 82 -2.61 -15.15 -30.06
CA GLU A 82 -1.82 -14.30 -30.98
C GLU A 82 -0.34 -14.25 -30.52
N LYS A 83 0.40 -15.35 -30.72
CA LYS A 83 1.79 -15.52 -30.26
C LYS A 83 2.83 -14.61 -30.94
N ASP A 84 2.46 -13.94 -32.03
CA ASP A 84 3.43 -13.20 -32.87
C ASP A 84 3.49 -11.70 -32.60
N LYS A 85 2.67 -11.16 -31.68
CA LYS A 85 2.79 -9.77 -31.24
C LYS A 85 3.60 -9.69 -29.95
N PRO A 86 4.55 -8.74 -29.82
CA PRO A 86 5.29 -8.54 -28.59
C PRO A 86 4.30 -8.35 -27.44
N SER A 87 4.45 -9.14 -26.37
CA SER A 87 3.51 -9.17 -25.26
C SER A 87 3.27 -7.76 -24.73
N ARG A 88 2.06 -7.22 -24.95
CA ARG A 88 1.65 -5.95 -24.34
C ARG A 88 1.82 -6.12 -22.84
N LYS A 89 2.73 -5.34 -22.23
CA LYS A 89 2.91 -5.34 -20.76
C LYS A 89 1.53 -5.08 -20.15
N SER A 90 1.11 -5.89 -19.18
CA SER A 90 -0.16 -5.69 -18.48
C SER A 90 -0.22 -4.24 -17.99
N SER A 91 -1.21 -3.48 -18.44
CA SER A 91 -1.42 -2.11 -18.02
C SER A 91 -1.82 -2.11 -16.54
N ILE A 92 -0.97 -1.49 -15.72
CA ILE A 92 -1.26 -1.22 -14.31
C ILE A 92 -1.84 0.19 -14.29
N PHE A 93 -3.11 0.31 -13.89
CA PHE A 93 -3.83 1.58 -13.85
C PHE A 93 -3.61 2.32 -12.53
N ILE A 94 -3.61 1.56 -11.43
CA ILE A 94 -3.39 2.07 -10.08
C ILE A 94 -2.42 1.11 -9.39
N ASN A 95 -1.36 1.66 -8.79
CA ASN A 95 -0.47 0.91 -7.92
C ASN A 95 -0.12 1.77 -6.71
N SER A 96 -0.83 1.56 -5.60
CA SER A 96 -0.54 2.31 -4.38
C SER A 96 0.79 1.92 -3.72
N LEU A 97 1.43 0.83 -4.15
CA LEU A 97 2.72 0.40 -3.59
C LEU A 97 3.90 1.21 -4.14
N ASP A 98 3.72 1.87 -5.29
CA ASP A 98 4.75 2.74 -5.87
C ASP A 98 4.78 4.11 -5.18
N GLU A 99 3.75 4.42 -4.40
CA GLU A 99 3.65 5.66 -3.65
C GLU A 99 4.42 5.56 -2.31
N PRO A 100 5.22 6.57 -1.95
CA PRO A 100 5.93 6.60 -0.67
C PRO A 100 4.98 6.79 0.53
N GLN A 101 3.68 6.99 0.28
CA GLN A 101 2.69 7.20 1.32
C GLN A 101 1.60 6.12 1.32
N PRO A 102 1.18 5.67 2.52
CA PRO A 102 0.09 4.72 2.61
C PRO A 102 -1.17 5.33 2.01
N PHE A 103 -1.89 4.53 1.25
CA PHE A 103 -3.15 4.95 0.66
C PHE A 103 -4.26 4.82 1.70
N ILE A 104 -4.78 5.97 2.15
CA ILE A 104 -5.75 6.06 3.24
C ILE A 104 -7.03 6.71 2.70
N LEU A 105 -8.15 5.98 2.80
CA LEU A 105 -9.46 6.44 2.34
C LEU A 105 -10.47 6.51 3.49
N PRO A 106 -11.40 7.48 3.49
CA PRO A 106 -12.54 7.42 4.40
C PRO A 106 -13.50 6.33 3.92
N PHE A 107 -14.00 5.52 4.85
CA PHE A 107 -15.14 4.65 4.58
C PHE A 107 -16.42 5.42 4.89
N SER A 108 -16.88 6.18 3.89
CA SER A 108 -18.11 6.96 3.98
C SER A 108 -19.01 6.82 2.75
N ASP A 109 -20.28 7.20 2.86
CA ASP A 109 -21.23 7.29 1.74
C ASP A 109 -20.79 8.29 0.65
N ASP A 110 -19.96 9.27 1.02
CA ASP A 110 -19.41 10.26 0.08
C ASP A 110 -18.28 9.72 -0.80
N LEU A 111 -17.87 8.45 -0.62
CA LEU A 111 -16.85 7.85 -1.46
C LEU A 111 -17.38 7.77 -2.90
N GLN A 112 -16.84 8.64 -3.77
CA GLN A 112 -17.34 8.83 -5.14
C GLN A 112 -17.43 7.53 -5.94
N ASN A 113 -16.52 6.58 -5.67
CA ASN A 113 -16.50 5.29 -6.34
C ASN A 113 -17.22 4.23 -5.49
N LYS A 114 -18.46 3.92 -5.85
CA LYS A 114 -19.29 2.89 -5.20
C LYS A 114 -18.66 1.50 -5.27
N ALA A 115 -17.96 1.17 -6.37
CA ALA A 115 -17.27 -0.10 -6.52
C ALA A 115 -16.13 -0.25 -5.50
N ILE A 116 -15.33 0.80 -5.30
CA ILE A 116 -14.29 0.80 -4.25
C ILE A 116 -14.93 0.70 -2.86
N LYS A 117 -16.04 1.39 -2.61
CA LYS A 117 -16.76 1.28 -1.32
C LYS A 117 -17.22 -0.16 -1.07
N GLU A 118 -17.84 -0.79 -2.05
CA GLU A 118 -18.28 -2.18 -1.95
C GLU A 118 -17.11 -3.13 -1.68
N MET A 119 -16.01 -3.01 -2.45
CA MET A 119 -14.80 -3.80 -2.24
C MET A 119 -14.24 -3.63 -0.83
N ILE A 120 -14.09 -2.39 -0.33
CA ILE A 120 -13.59 -2.13 1.03
C ILE A 120 -14.52 -2.72 2.09
N GLY A 121 -15.85 -2.57 1.93
CA GLY A 121 -16.83 -3.09 2.88
C GLY A 121 -16.87 -4.63 2.95
N MET A 122 -16.37 -5.31 1.92
CA MET A 122 -16.23 -6.77 1.90
C MET A 122 -14.95 -7.26 2.59
N VAL A 123 -13.92 -6.41 2.68
CA VAL A 123 -12.57 -6.79 3.11
C VAL A 123 -12.43 -6.52 4.61
N GLU A 124 -11.92 -7.49 5.33
CA GLU A 124 -11.57 -7.38 6.74
C GLU A 124 -10.17 -6.78 6.92
N GLU A 125 -9.90 -6.21 8.09
CA GLU A 125 -8.57 -5.76 8.46
C GLU A 125 -7.57 -6.93 8.41
N LYS A 126 -6.38 -6.66 7.87
CA LYS A 126 -5.34 -7.64 7.51
C LYS A 126 -5.74 -8.65 6.44
N GLN A 127 -6.92 -8.56 5.84
CA GLN A 127 -7.30 -9.42 4.72
C GLN A 127 -6.70 -8.91 3.41
N ARG A 128 -6.40 -9.83 2.49
CA ARG A 128 -6.07 -9.52 1.09
C ARG A 128 -7.03 -10.26 0.18
N VAL A 129 -7.70 -9.54 -0.71
CA VAL A 129 -8.73 -10.05 -1.62
C VAL A 129 -8.44 -9.58 -3.03
N ILE A 130 -8.58 -10.50 -3.99
CA ILE A 130 -8.53 -10.16 -5.41
C ILE A 130 -9.97 -10.07 -5.91
N PHE A 131 -10.28 -8.95 -6.54
CA PHE A 131 -11.54 -8.65 -7.19
C PHE A 131 -11.38 -8.66 -8.70
N LYS A 132 -12.43 -9.06 -9.40
CA LYS A 132 -12.57 -9.07 -10.86
C LYS A 132 -13.89 -8.38 -11.22
N PHE A 133 -13.83 -7.43 -12.13
CA PHE A 133 -14.97 -6.60 -12.52
C PHE A 133 -14.77 -6.02 -13.92
N SER A 134 -15.85 -5.53 -14.53
CA SER A 134 -15.79 -4.79 -15.78
C SER A 134 -15.41 -3.33 -15.55
N PRO A 135 -14.75 -2.65 -16.51
CA PRO A 135 -14.52 -1.22 -16.48
C PRO A 135 -15.80 -0.41 -16.24
N ALA A 136 -16.92 -0.80 -16.87
CA ALA A 136 -18.21 -0.12 -16.70
C ALA A 136 -18.67 -0.11 -15.22
N TYR A 137 -18.49 -1.24 -14.52
CA TYR A 137 -18.82 -1.34 -13.09
C TYR A 137 -17.91 -0.47 -12.21
N PHE A 138 -16.64 -0.28 -12.58
CA PHE A 138 -15.70 0.50 -11.76
C PHE A 138 -15.83 2.00 -11.94
N PHE A 139 -16.00 2.48 -13.18
CA PHE A 139 -16.03 3.91 -13.45
C PHE A 139 -17.39 4.56 -13.19
N GLN A 140 -18.50 3.82 -13.35
CA GLN A 140 -19.89 4.26 -13.13
C GLN A 140 -20.14 5.76 -13.44
N PRO A 141 -19.75 6.23 -14.65
CA PRO A 141 -19.90 7.65 -14.94
C PRO A 141 -21.37 8.05 -14.98
N GLN A 142 -21.66 9.30 -14.63
CA GLN A 142 -23.04 9.81 -14.66
C GLN A 142 -23.60 9.86 -16.09
N LYS A 143 -22.73 10.01 -17.10
CA LYS A 143 -23.11 10.06 -18.52
C LYS A 143 -22.40 8.92 -19.28
N PRO A 144 -23.09 8.23 -20.20
CA PRO A 144 -22.48 7.17 -21.03
C PRO A 144 -21.28 7.64 -21.86
N GLU A 145 -21.32 8.88 -22.37
CA GLU A 145 -20.23 9.47 -23.17
C GLU A 145 -18.91 9.57 -22.41
N ASP A 146 -18.98 9.77 -21.09
CA ASP A 146 -17.78 9.83 -20.25
C ASP A 146 -17.15 8.44 -20.12
N LEU A 147 -17.95 7.36 -20.14
CA LEU A 147 -17.44 5.99 -20.13
C LEU A 147 -16.60 5.73 -21.38
N GLU A 148 -17.12 6.04 -22.57
CA GLU A 148 -16.42 5.81 -23.83
C GLU A 148 -15.09 6.57 -23.89
N ARG A 149 -15.05 7.81 -23.39
CA ARG A 149 -13.82 8.61 -23.29
C ARG A 149 -12.80 7.97 -22.36
N ILE A 150 -13.23 7.51 -21.18
CA ILE A 150 -12.37 6.82 -20.21
C ILE A 150 -11.83 5.52 -20.81
N LEU A 151 -12.71 4.70 -21.40
CA LEU A 151 -12.33 3.43 -22.03
C LEU A 151 -11.32 3.66 -23.17
N THR A 152 -11.54 4.66 -24.00
CA THR A 152 -10.63 5.02 -25.09
C THR A 152 -9.27 5.49 -24.56
N HIS A 153 -9.26 6.34 -23.53
CA HIS A 153 -8.02 6.85 -22.91
C HIS A 153 -7.15 5.72 -22.32
N PHE A 154 -7.79 4.73 -21.70
CA PHE A 154 -7.12 3.58 -21.10
C PHE A 154 -6.96 2.39 -22.06
N GLU A 155 -7.38 2.54 -23.32
CA GLU A 155 -7.36 1.50 -24.36
C GLU A 155 -8.10 0.22 -23.94
N LEU A 156 -9.19 0.39 -23.18
CA LEU A 156 -10.06 -0.65 -22.64
C LEU A 156 -11.34 -0.83 -23.48
N LYS A 157 -11.90 -2.03 -23.43
CA LYS A 157 -13.26 -2.34 -23.92
C LYS A 157 -14.20 -2.48 -22.74
N GLU A 158 -15.49 -2.24 -22.97
CA GLU A 158 -16.52 -2.35 -21.93
C GLU A 158 -16.57 -3.74 -21.26
N ASN A 159 -16.34 -4.79 -22.06
CA ASN A 159 -16.34 -6.18 -21.63
C ASN A 159 -14.95 -6.71 -21.23
N ASP A 160 -13.91 -5.86 -21.21
CA ASP A 160 -12.64 -6.28 -20.64
C ASP A 160 -12.80 -6.59 -19.15
N GLU A 161 -11.94 -7.43 -18.62
CA GLU A 161 -11.93 -7.76 -17.20
C GLU A 161 -10.76 -7.02 -16.53
N LEU A 162 -11.06 -6.27 -15.48
CA LEU A 162 -10.06 -5.67 -14.61
C LEU A 162 -9.89 -6.52 -13.37
N THR A 163 -8.68 -6.55 -12.83
CA THR A 163 -8.38 -7.15 -11.53
C THR A 163 -7.94 -6.06 -10.55
N ALA A 164 -8.58 -5.97 -9.38
CA ALA A 164 -8.07 -5.23 -8.24
C ALA A 164 -7.54 -6.18 -7.16
N ASP A 165 -6.29 -6.01 -6.76
CA ASP A 165 -5.68 -6.69 -5.62
C ASP A 165 -5.68 -5.71 -4.45
N ILE A 166 -6.54 -5.97 -3.45
CA ILE A 166 -6.78 -5.08 -2.32
C ILE A 166 -6.35 -5.77 -1.03
N GLU A 167 -5.54 -5.08 -0.23
CA GLU A 167 -5.14 -5.49 1.11
C GLU A 167 -5.45 -4.37 2.10
N ILE A 168 -6.29 -4.63 3.11
CA ILE A 168 -6.52 -3.65 4.19
C ILE A 168 -5.46 -3.86 5.26
N ASP A 169 -4.59 -2.88 5.43
CA ASP A 169 -3.54 -2.91 6.44
C ASP A 169 -4.06 -2.53 7.81
N LYS A 170 -4.85 -1.45 7.90
CA LYS A 170 -5.37 -0.96 9.17
C LYS A 170 -6.70 -0.23 8.97
N ILE A 171 -7.64 -0.45 9.87
CA ILE A 171 -8.86 0.34 10.02
C ILE A 171 -8.67 1.22 11.26
N MET A 172 -8.91 2.51 11.15
CA MET A 172 -8.55 3.48 12.19
C MET A 172 -9.63 4.54 12.41
N SER A 173 -9.63 5.12 13.60
CA SER A 173 -10.48 6.27 13.89
C SER A 173 -9.96 7.53 13.18
N LYS A 174 -10.77 8.58 13.18
CA LYS A 174 -10.36 9.89 12.63
C LYS A 174 -9.17 10.48 13.40
N GLU A 175 -9.15 10.29 14.72
CA GLU A 175 -8.09 10.79 15.61
C GLU A 175 -6.77 10.08 15.33
N GLU A 176 -6.78 8.74 15.24
CA GLU A 176 -5.58 7.96 14.88
C GLU A 176 -5.03 8.37 13.51
N ARG A 177 -5.90 8.65 12.53
CA ARG A 177 -5.49 9.14 11.22
C ARG A 177 -4.78 10.49 11.33
N ILE A 178 -5.32 11.43 12.11
CA ILE A 178 -4.70 12.74 12.34
C ILE A 178 -3.31 12.56 12.94
N GLU A 179 -3.18 11.71 13.97
CA GLU A 179 -1.89 11.42 14.61
C GLU A 179 -0.85 10.85 13.62
N ILE A 180 -1.24 9.87 12.80
CA ILE A 180 -0.36 9.29 11.77
C ILE A 180 0.09 10.37 10.77
N MET A 181 -0.84 11.21 10.33
CA MET A 181 -0.55 12.28 9.36
C MET A 181 0.36 13.36 9.96
N GLU A 182 0.14 13.75 11.22
CA GLU A 182 0.98 14.73 11.91
C GLU A 182 2.38 14.20 12.17
N LYS A 183 2.50 12.95 12.63
CA LYS A 183 3.80 12.28 12.81
C LYS A 183 4.57 12.23 11.50
N LYS A 184 3.91 11.81 10.40
CA LYS A 184 4.54 11.75 9.08
C LYS A 184 4.95 13.14 8.57
N ARG A 185 4.13 14.17 8.77
CA ARG A 185 4.49 15.56 8.44
C ARG A 185 5.67 16.06 9.27
N ALA A 186 5.78 15.67 10.53
CA ALA A 186 6.94 16.00 11.36
C ALA A 186 8.22 15.32 10.85
N GLU A 187 8.15 14.03 10.51
CA GLU A 187 9.27 13.27 9.93
C GLU A 187 9.72 13.87 8.59
N GLN A 188 8.78 14.17 7.69
CA GLN A 188 9.08 14.82 6.40
C GLN A 188 9.70 16.20 6.57
N ARG A 189 9.22 17.01 7.53
CA ARG A 189 9.83 18.30 7.86
C ARG A 189 11.26 18.13 8.38
N ALA A 190 11.50 17.15 9.23
CA ALA A 190 12.84 16.86 9.75
C ALA A 190 13.79 16.45 8.61
N GLU A 191 13.36 15.53 7.74
CA GLU A 191 14.17 15.09 6.59
C GLU A 191 14.46 16.24 5.62
N GLN A 192 13.44 17.06 5.32
CA GLN A 192 13.59 18.22 4.45
C GLN A 192 14.55 19.26 5.05
N THR A 193 14.47 19.48 6.36
CA THR A 193 15.37 20.40 7.06
C THR A 193 16.83 19.98 6.93
N GLU A 194 17.13 18.68 7.05
CA GLU A 194 18.50 18.17 6.87
C GLU A 194 18.98 18.30 5.41
N LYS A 195 18.10 18.01 4.43
CA LYS A 195 18.41 18.23 3.00
C LYS A 195 18.70 19.70 2.70
N ASP A 196 17.93 20.60 3.28
CA ASP A 196 18.09 22.04 3.06
C ASP A 196 19.34 22.58 3.74
N LYS A 197 19.66 22.13 4.97
CA LYS A 197 20.94 22.46 5.62
C LYS A 197 22.14 22.06 4.77
N GLN A 198 22.12 20.85 4.20
CA GLN A 198 23.20 20.37 3.33
C GLN A 198 23.32 21.25 2.08
N LYS A 199 22.20 21.54 1.41
CA LYS A 199 22.21 22.43 0.23
C LYS A 199 22.72 23.83 0.54
N ILE A 200 22.32 24.41 1.66
CA ILE A 200 22.78 25.73 2.10
C ILE A 200 24.29 25.69 2.37
N ALA A 201 24.77 24.66 3.08
CA ALA A 201 26.20 24.49 3.35
C ALA A 201 27.02 24.36 2.05
N ASP A 202 26.54 23.57 1.08
CA ASP A 202 27.18 23.39 -0.22
C ASP A 202 27.18 24.69 -1.04
N TYR A 203 26.10 25.46 -0.97
CA TYR A 203 26.00 26.77 -1.61
C TYR A 203 26.98 27.78 -1.00
N LEU A 204 27.01 27.89 0.33
CA LEU A 204 27.93 28.78 1.05
C LEU A 204 29.39 28.44 0.73
N LYS A 205 29.72 27.14 0.70
CA LYS A 205 31.05 26.65 0.34
C LYS A 205 31.43 26.97 -1.10
N SER A 206 30.53 26.72 -2.06
CA SER A 206 30.80 26.96 -3.49
C SER A 206 30.93 28.44 -3.84
N ASN A 207 30.27 29.32 -3.07
CA ASN A 207 30.37 30.77 -3.24
C ASN A 207 31.39 31.43 -2.31
N THR A 208 32.18 30.65 -1.55
CA THR A 208 33.20 31.16 -0.61
C THR A 208 32.61 32.14 0.43
N ILE A 209 31.35 31.94 0.83
CA ILE A 209 30.66 32.77 1.82
C ILE A 209 30.96 32.20 3.20
N GLN A 210 31.58 32.99 4.07
CA GLN A 210 31.77 32.64 5.48
C GLN A 210 30.48 32.92 6.25
N ALA A 211 29.77 31.85 6.63
CA ALA A 211 28.59 31.94 7.48
C ALA A 211 28.71 31.01 8.69
N LEU A 212 28.13 31.43 9.80
CA LEU A 212 28.02 30.65 11.03
C LEU A 212 26.62 30.02 11.09
N SER A 213 26.54 28.78 11.56
CA SER A 213 25.27 28.08 11.77
C SER A 213 24.83 28.19 13.22
N THR A 214 23.52 28.30 13.44
CA THR A 214 22.89 28.25 14.77
C THR A 214 22.40 26.84 15.09
N ALA A 215 22.11 26.55 16.38
CA ALA A 215 21.51 25.28 16.80
C ALA A 215 20.16 24.97 16.11
N TYR A 216 19.46 26.01 15.62
CA TYR A 216 18.20 25.89 14.90
C TYR A 216 18.37 25.76 13.38
N GLY A 217 19.61 25.69 12.87
CA GLY A 217 19.90 25.52 11.45
C GLY A 217 19.83 26.80 10.62
N LEU A 218 19.72 27.98 11.24
CA LEU A 218 19.85 29.26 10.55
C LEU A 218 21.33 29.56 10.29
N PHE A 219 21.65 30.01 9.08
CA PHE A 219 22.99 30.46 8.68
C PHE A 219 23.02 31.98 8.60
N TYR A 220 24.08 32.61 9.13
CA TYR A 220 24.25 34.06 9.09
C TYR A 220 25.70 34.45 8.84
N SER A 221 25.92 35.58 8.16
CA SER A 221 27.22 36.26 8.02
C SER A 221 27.18 37.61 8.72
N ILE A 222 28.33 38.09 9.19
CA ILE A 222 28.47 39.42 9.80
C ILE A 222 29.41 40.22 8.90
N ASP A 223 28.85 41.14 8.11
CA ASP A 223 29.61 41.92 7.13
C ASP A 223 30.46 43.02 7.79
N GLN A 224 29.95 43.64 8.87
CA GLN A 224 30.67 44.65 9.65
C GLN A 224 30.41 44.45 11.15
N PRO A 225 31.42 44.09 11.96
CA PRO A 225 31.27 44.07 13.42
C PRO A 225 31.14 45.50 13.94
N SER A 226 30.09 45.81 14.71
CA SER A 226 29.95 47.12 15.32
C SER A 226 31.09 47.37 16.32
N GLN A 227 31.92 48.38 16.06
CA GLN A 227 32.93 48.83 17.01
C GLN A 227 32.24 49.65 18.12
N GLY A 228 31.97 49.02 19.27
CA GLY A 228 31.94 49.76 20.54
C GLY A 228 30.60 50.26 21.08
N LEU A 229 29.44 49.80 20.61
CA LEU A 229 28.18 50.05 21.33
C LEU A 229 27.78 48.84 22.16
N LEU A 230 28.04 48.93 23.47
CA LEU A 230 27.35 48.19 24.52
C LEU A 230 25.86 48.60 24.53
N LEU A 231 25.11 48.24 23.49
CA LEU A 231 23.66 48.27 23.55
C LEU A 231 23.18 46.89 24.01
N PRO A 232 22.45 46.80 25.13
CA PRO A 232 21.77 45.56 25.48
C PRO A 232 20.70 45.33 24.41
N ASN A 233 20.85 44.25 23.65
CA ASN A 233 19.92 43.77 22.63
C ASN A 233 19.79 44.63 21.36
N ILE A 234 20.39 44.12 20.28
CA ILE A 234 19.87 43.99 18.90
C ILE A 234 21.01 44.25 17.90
N LYS A 235 21.66 43.16 17.46
CA LYS A 235 22.50 43.14 16.26
C LYS A 235 21.59 43.01 15.04
N TRP A 236 21.77 43.89 14.08
CA TRP A 236 21.17 43.78 12.75
C TRP A 236 21.68 42.53 12.05
N LEU A 237 20.90 41.44 12.15
CA LEU A 237 21.13 40.20 11.41
C LEU A 237 20.61 40.41 10.00
N LYS A 238 21.51 40.35 9.02
CA LYS A 238 21.11 40.18 7.62
C LYS A 238 20.76 38.70 7.46
N CYS A 239 19.47 38.39 7.56
CA CYS A 239 18.96 37.05 7.35
C CYS A 239 19.09 36.75 5.85
N ILE A 240 19.90 35.75 5.49
CA ILE A 240 19.93 35.21 4.14
C ILE A 240 18.82 34.14 4.13
N ILE A 241 17.69 34.46 3.48
CA ILE A 241 16.56 33.53 3.30
C ILE A 241 16.90 32.57 2.15
#